data_AF-A0A453R0E0-F1
#
_entry.id   AF-A0A453R0E0-F1
#
_cell.length_a   1.000
_cell.length_b   1.000
_cell.length_c   1.000
_cell.angle_alpha   90.00
_cell.angle_beta   90.00
_cell.angle_gamma   90.00
#
_symmetry.space_group_name_H-M   'P 1'
#
loop_
_entity.id
_entity.type
_entity.pdbx_description
1 polymer ?
#
loop_
_entity_poly.entity_id
_entity_poly.type
_entity_poly.pdbx_seq_one_letter_code
_entity_poly.pdbx_strand_id
1 'polypeptide(L)'
;MELLRLLCEGMGLRPDYFEGDLTGGDVIINVNHYPPCPAPGLTLGLPPHCDRNLITLLLQSTVPGLQVSYKGDWINVESVPNAFVVNFGHLLEIATNGVLKSIEHRAMTNAALARTSVATFIMPAADIPIGPAEELVGEGNPPRYRTVTFDEFMRVYKTVGARRESVEKAFKL
;
A
#
# COMPACT_ATOMS: atom_id res chain seq x y z
N MET A 1 -5.88 14.70 -0.40
CA MET A 1 -4.53 15.10 -0.80
C MET A 1 -3.67 15.58 0.37
N GLU A 2 -4.23 16.25 1.38
CA GLU A 2 -3.48 16.78 2.53
C GLU A 2 -2.45 15.83 3.17
N LEU A 3 -2.81 14.55 3.37
CA LEU A 3 -1.88 13.58 3.95
C LEU A 3 -0.61 13.38 3.11
N LEU A 4 -0.71 13.40 1.78
CA LEU A 4 0.46 13.30 0.91
C LEU A 4 1.31 14.58 0.99
N ARG A 5 0.69 15.76 1.06
CA ARG A 5 1.42 17.04 1.27
C ARG A 5 2.23 17.02 2.56
N LEU A 6 1.62 16.57 3.66
CA LEU A 6 2.29 16.45 4.97
C LEU A 6 3.45 15.44 4.95
N LEU A 7 3.28 14.31 4.23
CA LEU A 7 4.35 13.35 4.04
C LEU A 7 5.50 13.96 3.22
N CYS A 8 5.20 14.70 2.16
CA CYS A 8 6.20 15.42 1.37
C CYS A 8 7.00 16.39 2.25
N GLU A 9 6.32 17.26 3.01
CA GLU A 9 6.97 18.19 3.93
C GLU A 9 7.88 17.46 4.94
N GLY A 10 7.39 16.37 5.54
CA GLY A 10 8.15 15.57 6.49
C GLY A 10 9.39 14.89 5.90
N MET A 11 9.43 14.68 4.58
CA MET A 11 10.57 14.11 3.86
C MET A 11 11.45 15.17 3.18
N GLY A 12 11.11 16.46 3.29
CA GLY A 12 11.84 17.55 2.62
C GLY A 12 11.55 17.67 1.12
N LEU A 13 10.46 17.08 0.63
CA LEU A 13 9.97 17.28 -0.73
C LEU A 13 9.13 18.56 -0.82
N ARG A 14 8.96 19.06 -2.05
CA ARG A 14 7.95 20.10 -2.31
C ARG A 14 6.56 19.58 -1.90
N PRO A 15 5.71 20.37 -1.22
CA PRO A 15 4.40 19.89 -0.76
C PRO A 15 3.50 19.36 -1.89
N ASP A 16 3.65 19.92 -3.09
CA ASP A 16 2.89 19.58 -4.29
C ASP A 16 3.49 18.42 -5.10
N TYR A 17 4.53 17.73 -4.60
CA TYR A 17 5.27 16.71 -5.36
C TYR A 17 4.36 15.61 -5.94
N PHE A 18 3.37 15.13 -5.18
CA PHE A 18 2.42 14.11 -5.64
C PHE A 18 1.14 14.70 -6.30
N GLU A 19 0.98 16.02 -6.34
CA GLU A 19 -0.17 16.65 -7.00
C GLU A 19 -0.06 16.49 -8.54
N GLY A 20 -1.20 16.56 -9.24
CA GLY A 20 -1.24 16.30 -10.69
C GLY A 20 -1.20 14.81 -11.01
N ASP A 21 -0.45 14.43 -12.04
CA ASP A 21 -0.61 13.09 -12.66
C ASP A 21 -0.17 11.92 -11.77
N LEU A 22 0.72 12.16 -10.79
CA LEU A 22 1.09 11.14 -9.79
C LEU A 22 -0.09 10.73 -8.91
N THR A 23 -1.12 11.57 -8.78
CA THR A 23 -2.39 11.25 -8.11
C THR A 23 -3.60 11.45 -9.00
N GLY A 24 -3.37 11.64 -10.31
CA GLY A 24 -4.38 11.91 -11.32
C GLY A 24 -5.00 10.64 -11.93
N GLY A 25 -4.62 9.46 -11.43
CA GLY A 25 -5.24 8.20 -11.83
C GLY A 25 -6.59 7.95 -11.17
N ASP A 26 -7.14 6.76 -11.42
CA ASP A 26 -8.41 6.37 -10.85
C ASP A 26 -8.36 6.29 -9.31
N VAL A 27 -9.44 6.75 -8.66
CA VAL A 27 -9.70 6.40 -7.27
C VAL A 27 -10.50 5.11 -7.24
N ILE A 28 -9.88 4.03 -6.77
CA ILE A 28 -10.53 2.71 -6.68
C ILE A 28 -11.09 2.55 -5.28
N ILE A 29 -12.35 2.09 -5.18
CA ILE A 29 -12.99 1.78 -3.90
C ILE A 29 -13.39 0.30 -3.90
N ASN A 30 -12.80 -0.48 -2.99
CA ASN A 30 -13.20 -1.86 -2.75
C ASN A 30 -14.00 -1.96 -1.46
N VAL A 31 -15.23 -2.45 -1.57
CA VAL A 31 -16.05 -2.85 -0.42
C VAL A 31 -15.87 -4.34 -0.19
N ASN A 32 -15.15 -4.68 0.88
CA ASN A 32 -14.82 -6.06 1.21
C ASN A 32 -15.76 -6.57 2.31
N HIS A 33 -16.49 -7.65 2.04
CA HIS A 33 -17.31 -8.34 3.02
C HIS A 33 -16.75 -9.73 3.29
N TYR A 34 -16.36 -9.99 4.53
CA TYR A 34 -15.80 -11.25 5.00
C TYR A 34 -16.85 -11.93 5.90
N PRO A 35 -17.58 -12.94 5.39
CA PRO A 35 -18.58 -13.65 6.19
C PRO A 35 -17.91 -14.49 7.30
N PRO A 36 -18.68 -14.91 8.33
CA PRO A 36 -18.20 -15.86 9.32
C PRO A 36 -17.72 -17.15 8.66
N CYS A 37 -16.58 -17.67 9.11
CA CYS A 37 -15.98 -18.89 8.61
C CYS A 37 -15.94 -19.96 9.71
N PRO A 38 -16.52 -21.16 9.51
CA PRO A 38 -16.55 -22.21 10.53
C PRO A 38 -15.16 -22.75 10.90
N ALA A 39 -14.16 -22.59 10.03
CA ALA A 39 -12.79 -23.03 10.25
C ALA A 39 -11.79 -21.90 9.93
N PRO A 40 -11.75 -20.82 10.74
CA PRO A 40 -10.99 -19.61 10.42
C PRO A 40 -9.47 -19.80 10.45
N GLY A 41 -8.98 -20.91 11.04
CA GLY A 41 -7.57 -21.29 11.00
C GLY A 41 -7.12 -21.95 9.69
N LEU A 42 -8.06 -22.35 8.82
CA LEU A 42 -7.77 -23.03 7.55
C LEU A 42 -7.89 -22.13 6.32
N THR A 43 -8.29 -20.86 6.49
CA THR A 43 -8.47 -19.92 5.38
C THR A 43 -8.19 -18.49 5.80
N LEU A 44 -8.05 -17.61 4.81
CA LEU A 44 -7.89 -16.17 4.97
C LEU A 44 -9.07 -15.46 4.30
N GLY A 45 -9.46 -14.32 4.85
CA GLY A 45 -10.38 -13.41 4.16
C GLY A 45 -9.71 -12.75 2.96
N LEU A 46 -8.45 -12.34 3.11
CA LEU A 46 -7.62 -11.80 2.04
C LEU A 46 -6.17 -12.29 2.22
N PRO A 47 -5.54 -12.92 1.20
CA PRO A 47 -4.16 -13.40 1.31
C PRO A 47 -3.13 -12.29 1.59
N PRO A 48 -1.92 -12.64 2.07
CA PRO A 48 -0.81 -11.70 2.21
C PRO A 48 -0.48 -11.00 0.89
N HIS A 49 -0.42 -9.67 0.93
CA HIS A 49 -0.02 -8.83 -0.20
C HIS A 49 0.44 -7.45 0.27
N CYS A 50 1.13 -6.74 -0.61
CA CYS A 50 1.38 -5.31 -0.48
C CYS A 50 0.48 -4.55 -1.45
N ASP A 51 0.09 -3.32 -1.11
CA ASP A 51 -0.71 -2.53 -2.04
C ASP A 51 0.13 -1.99 -3.20
N ARG A 52 -0.53 -1.82 -4.34
CA ARG A 52 0.05 -1.42 -5.63
C ARG A 52 0.03 0.09 -5.89
N ASN A 53 -0.60 0.86 -5.03
CA ASN A 53 -0.96 2.26 -5.25
C ASN A 53 0.04 3.20 -4.56
N LEU A 54 -0.30 4.49 -4.42
CA LEU A 54 0.45 5.40 -3.57
C LEU A 54 0.04 5.24 -2.10
N ILE A 55 -1.22 5.53 -1.81
CA ILE A 55 -1.76 5.54 -0.45
C ILE A 55 -3.16 4.96 -0.41
N THR A 56 -3.41 4.11 0.58
CA THR A 56 -4.71 3.49 0.84
C THR A 56 -5.29 4.04 2.13
N LEU A 57 -6.58 4.36 2.08
CA LEU A 57 -7.38 4.74 3.25
C LEU A 57 -8.39 3.62 3.50
N LEU A 58 -8.25 2.92 4.62
CA LEU A 58 -9.12 1.83 5.02
C LEU A 58 -10.05 2.26 6.15
N LEU A 59 -11.35 2.26 5.85
CA LEU A 59 -12.40 2.30 6.86
C LEU A 59 -12.78 0.86 7.20
N GLN A 60 -12.70 0.49 8.47
CA GLN A 60 -13.05 -0.87 8.91
C GLN A 60 -14.10 -0.86 10.01
N SER A 61 -14.94 -1.90 10.02
CA SER A 61 -15.85 -2.16 11.15
C SER A 61 -15.08 -2.44 12.45
N THR A 62 -15.81 -2.55 13.56
CA THR A 62 -15.25 -2.90 14.87
C THR A 62 -14.81 -4.37 14.97
N VAL A 63 -15.17 -5.22 13.99
CA VAL A 63 -14.76 -6.63 13.96
C VAL A 63 -13.29 -6.73 13.53
N PRO A 64 -12.40 -7.31 14.36
CA PRO A 64 -10.99 -7.46 14.03
C PRO A 64 -10.77 -8.33 12.79
N GLY A 65 -9.64 -8.14 12.12
CA GLY A 65 -9.26 -9.02 11.02
C GLY A 65 -8.05 -8.55 10.21
N LEU A 66 -7.76 -7.25 10.17
CA LEU A 66 -6.55 -6.78 9.51
C LEU A 66 -5.31 -7.16 10.31
N GLN A 67 -4.33 -7.75 9.63
CA GLN A 67 -2.99 -8.00 10.15
C GLN A 67 -1.93 -7.43 9.23
N VAL A 68 -0.85 -6.90 9.82
CA VAL A 68 0.33 -6.39 9.11
C VAL A 68 1.56 -7.21 9.50
N SER A 69 2.45 -7.43 8.55
CA SER A 69 3.72 -8.12 8.76
C SER A 69 4.78 -7.16 9.27
N TYR A 70 5.40 -7.47 10.41
CA TYR A 70 6.49 -6.68 10.96
C TYR A 70 7.51 -7.59 11.63
N LYS A 71 8.78 -7.50 11.19
CA LYS A 71 9.91 -8.28 11.72
C LYS A 71 9.68 -9.81 11.76
N GLY A 72 8.89 -10.33 10.81
CA GLY A 72 8.58 -11.76 10.71
C GLY A 72 7.28 -12.18 11.42
N ASP A 73 6.68 -11.28 12.20
CA ASP A 73 5.44 -11.53 12.93
C ASP A 73 4.24 -10.88 12.24
N TRP A 74 3.05 -11.45 12.47
CA TRP A 74 1.78 -10.85 12.07
C TRP A 74 1.14 -10.12 13.24
N ILE A 75 1.02 -8.79 13.13
CA ILE A 75 0.47 -7.91 14.17
C ILE A 75 -0.97 -7.56 13.81
N ASN A 76 -1.90 -7.73 14.76
CA ASN A 76 -3.28 -7.28 14.61
C ASN A 76 -3.35 -5.76 14.60
N VAL A 77 -4.09 -5.20 13.65
CA VAL A 77 -4.42 -3.77 13.65
C VAL A 77 -5.72 -3.57 14.41
N GLU A 78 -5.66 -2.80 15.50
CA GLU A 78 -6.83 -2.48 16.31
C GLU A 78 -7.80 -1.57 15.53
N SER A 79 -9.10 -1.82 15.71
CA SER A 79 -10.13 -0.94 15.16
C SER A 79 -10.35 0.23 16.11
N VAL A 80 -9.96 1.43 15.68
CA VAL A 80 -10.15 2.67 16.44
C VAL A 80 -11.41 3.37 15.92
N PRO A 81 -12.40 3.69 16.79
CA PRO A 81 -13.59 4.40 16.37
C PRO A 81 -13.27 5.73 15.68
N ASN A 82 -13.99 6.04 14.60
CA ASN A 82 -13.83 7.28 13.80
C ASN A 82 -12.43 7.47 13.19
N ALA A 83 -11.66 6.39 13.00
CA ALA A 83 -10.35 6.44 12.39
C ALA A 83 -10.29 5.68 11.07
N PHE A 84 -9.40 6.14 10.19
CA PHE A 84 -8.93 5.36 9.05
C PHE A 84 -7.61 4.69 9.42
N VAL A 85 -7.40 3.48 8.91
CA VAL A 85 -6.05 2.93 8.78
C VAL A 85 -5.48 3.45 7.47
N VAL A 86 -4.28 4.01 7.54
CA VAL A 86 -3.52 4.45 6.37
C VAL A 86 -2.42 3.45 6.11
N ASN A 87 -2.30 2.98 4.87
CA ASN A 87 -1.17 2.18 4.44
C ASN A 87 -0.58 2.70 3.14
N PHE A 88 0.72 2.44 2.97
CA PHE A 88 1.49 2.89 1.83
C PHE A 88 1.61 1.75 0.82
N GLY A 89 1.49 2.07 -0.46
CA GLY A 89 1.68 1.11 -1.54
C GLY A 89 3.08 1.19 -2.15
N HIS A 90 3.38 0.23 -3.01
CA HIS A 90 4.70 0.09 -3.62
C HIS A 90 5.12 1.29 -4.47
N LEU A 91 4.19 1.99 -5.13
CA LEU A 91 4.54 3.14 -5.96
C LEU A 91 5.00 4.32 -5.10
N LEU A 92 4.45 4.47 -3.89
CA LEU A 92 4.95 5.47 -2.94
C LEU A 92 6.32 5.05 -2.38
N GLU A 93 6.54 3.75 -2.15
CA GLU A 93 7.87 3.25 -1.74
C GLU A 93 8.93 3.53 -2.81
N ILE A 94 8.62 3.31 -4.09
CA ILE A 94 9.51 3.62 -5.21
C ILE A 94 9.78 5.12 -5.28
N ALA A 95 8.72 5.95 -5.26
CA ALA A 95 8.85 7.40 -5.35
C ALA A 95 9.69 8.00 -4.21
N THR A 96 9.58 7.43 -3.02
CA THR A 96 10.30 7.91 -1.82
C THR A 96 11.66 7.24 -1.62
N ASN A 97 12.17 6.53 -2.63
CA ASN A 97 13.43 5.79 -2.54
C ASN A 97 13.51 4.83 -1.32
N GLY A 98 12.37 4.28 -0.90
CA GLY A 98 12.27 3.36 0.24
C GLY A 98 12.21 4.02 1.62
N VAL A 99 12.02 5.34 1.71
CA VAL A 99 11.78 6.05 2.98
C VAL A 99 10.45 5.60 3.59
N LEU A 100 9.38 5.62 2.80
CA LEU A 100 8.08 5.06 3.18
C LEU A 100 7.95 3.64 2.62
N LYS A 101 7.68 2.66 3.47
CA LYS A 101 7.65 1.24 3.08
C LYS A 101 6.23 0.71 2.95
N SER A 102 5.99 -0.02 1.87
CA SER A 102 4.77 -0.76 1.57
C SER A 102 4.68 -2.08 2.33
N ILE A 103 3.97 -2.11 3.45
CA ILE A 103 3.97 -3.29 4.32
C ILE A 103 3.02 -4.39 3.83
N GLU A 104 3.49 -5.64 3.91
CA GLU A 104 2.66 -6.80 3.60
C GLU A 104 1.57 -6.94 4.66
N HIS A 105 0.34 -7.12 4.22
CA HIS A 105 -0.82 -7.21 5.08
C HIS A 105 -1.81 -8.27 4.57
N ARG A 106 -2.67 -8.75 5.47
CA ARG A 106 -3.68 -9.78 5.18
C ARG A 106 -4.95 -9.52 5.97
N ALA A 107 -6.05 -10.12 5.55
CA ALA A 107 -7.29 -10.12 6.33
C ALA A 107 -7.61 -11.53 6.83
N MET A 108 -7.76 -11.67 8.14
CA MET A 108 -8.26 -12.87 8.80
C MET A 108 -9.79 -12.89 8.78
N THR A 109 -10.36 -14.09 8.83
CA THR A 109 -11.79 -14.31 9.12
C THR A 109 -11.96 -14.83 10.54
N ASN A 110 -13.20 -14.93 11.01
CA ASN A 110 -13.54 -15.48 12.32
C ASN A 110 -14.85 -16.27 12.22
N ALA A 111 -15.16 -17.10 13.21
CA ALA A 111 -16.32 -18.01 13.15
C ALA A 111 -17.66 -17.37 13.56
N ALA A 112 -17.65 -16.18 14.16
CA ALA A 112 -18.82 -15.62 14.83
C ALA A 112 -19.47 -14.46 14.07
N LEU A 113 -18.66 -13.52 13.57
CA LEU A 113 -19.11 -12.22 13.09
C LEU A 113 -18.58 -11.93 11.69
N ALA A 114 -19.45 -11.42 10.82
CA ALA A 114 -19.02 -10.88 9.55
C ALA A 114 -18.19 -9.60 9.77
N ARG A 115 -17.12 -9.42 8.99
CA ARG A 115 -16.35 -8.18 8.96
C ARG A 115 -16.62 -7.46 7.64
N THR A 116 -16.77 -6.14 7.68
CA THR A 116 -16.82 -5.32 6.46
C THR A 116 -15.81 -4.19 6.56
N SER A 117 -15.18 -3.87 5.43
CA SER A 117 -14.26 -2.76 5.30
C SER A 117 -14.36 -2.12 3.92
N VAL A 118 -14.08 -0.83 3.84
CA VAL A 118 -14.01 -0.05 2.61
C VAL A 118 -12.57 0.43 2.44
N ALA A 119 -11.88 -0.05 1.41
CA ALA A 119 -10.53 0.37 1.06
C ALA A 119 -10.58 1.33 -0.13
N THR A 120 -10.05 2.54 0.05
CA THR A 120 -9.94 3.56 -1.00
C THR A 120 -8.48 3.69 -1.42
N PHE A 121 -8.19 3.44 -2.69
CA PHE A 121 -6.84 3.46 -3.24
C PHE A 121 -6.64 4.69 -4.12
N ILE A 122 -5.62 5.48 -3.82
CA ILE A 122 -5.19 6.60 -4.68
C ILE A 122 -4.12 6.11 -5.65
N MET A 123 -4.47 6.05 -6.93
CA MET A 123 -3.61 5.54 -8.00
C MET A 123 -2.96 6.68 -8.79
N PRO A 124 -1.74 6.49 -9.32
CA PRO A 124 -1.18 7.38 -10.33
C PRO A 124 -1.85 7.14 -11.70
N ALA A 125 -1.70 8.11 -12.60
CA ALA A 125 -2.06 7.92 -14.01
C ALA A 125 -1.15 6.87 -14.69
N ALA A 126 -1.68 6.20 -15.71
CA ALA A 126 -1.17 4.93 -16.21
C ALA A 126 0.24 4.99 -16.85
N ASP A 127 0.53 6.08 -17.55
CA ASP A 127 1.71 6.30 -18.37
C ASP A 127 2.77 7.19 -17.70
N ILE A 128 2.52 7.61 -16.46
CA ILE A 128 3.44 8.49 -15.74
C ILE A 128 4.64 7.72 -15.21
N PRO A 129 5.88 8.20 -15.47
CA PRO A 129 7.07 7.61 -14.89
C PRO A 129 7.14 7.89 -13.39
N ILE A 130 7.34 6.83 -12.61
CA ILE A 130 7.46 6.87 -11.16
C ILE A 130 8.81 6.29 -10.79
N GLY A 131 9.65 7.09 -10.14
CA GLY A 131 10.97 6.71 -9.68
C GLY A 131 11.37 7.52 -8.45
N PRO A 132 12.52 7.20 -7.83
CA PRO A 132 13.02 7.95 -6.68
C PRO A 132 13.04 9.47 -6.93
N ALA A 133 12.43 10.24 -6.04
CA ALA A 133 12.52 11.70 -6.05
C ALA A 133 13.98 12.16 -5.98
N GLU A 134 14.35 13.16 -6.78
CA GLU A 134 15.73 13.64 -6.89
C GLU A 134 16.27 14.12 -5.54
N GLU A 135 15.41 14.78 -4.75
CA GLU A 135 15.75 15.28 -3.42
C GLU A 135 16.03 14.16 -2.39
N LEU A 136 15.61 12.92 -2.68
CA LEU A 136 15.82 11.75 -1.84
C LEU A 136 16.97 10.85 -2.33
N VAL A 137 17.72 11.30 -3.34
CA VAL A 137 18.86 10.58 -3.92
C VAL A 137 20.12 11.44 -3.84
N GLY A 138 21.27 10.83 -3.55
CA GLY A 138 22.56 11.53 -3.50
C GLY A 138 23.74 10.59 -3.32
N GLU A 139 24.95 11.15 -3.17
CA GLU A 139 26.22 10.40 -3.10
C GLU A 139 26.23 9.33 -1.98
N GLY A 140 25.55 9.58 -0.86
CA GLY A 140 25.38 8.62 0.25
C GLY A 140 24.06 7.83 0.23
N ASN A 141 23.15 8.11 -0.70
CA ASN A 141 21.87 7.41 -0.82
C ASN A 141 21.51 7.25 -2.31
N PRO A 142 22.14 6.30 -3.03
CA PRO A 142 21.86 6.08 -4.44
C PRO A 142 20.40 5.68 -4.68
N PRO A 143 19.91 5.77 -5.93
CA PRO A 143 18.58 5.28 -6.25
C PRO A 143 18.53 3.77 -5.96
N ARG A 144 17.55 3.34 -5.18
CA ARG A 144 17.32 1.92 -4.81
C ARG A 144 16.36 1.23 -5.76
N TYR A 145 15.58 2.00 -6.50
CA TYR A 145 14.56 1.52 -7.42
C TYR A 145 14.76 2.17 -8.78
N ARG A 146 14.46 1.42 -9.85
CA ARG A 146 14.39 1.96 -11.21
C ARG A 146 13.08 2.73 -11.41
N THR A 147 13.10 3.70 -12.31
CA THR A 147 11.88 4.36 -12.78
C THR A 147 11.00 3.39 -13.57
N VAL A 148 9.69 3.43 -13.33
CA VAL A 148 8.69 2.53 -13.94
C VAL A 148 7.40 3.29 -14.21
N THR A 149 6.66 2.95 -15.27
CA THR A 149 5.28 3.44 -15.45
C THR A 149 4.29 2.58 -14.67
N PHE A 150 3.10 3.10 -14.36
CA PHE A 150 2.09 2.31 -13.66
C PHE A 150 1.69 1.04 -14.44
N ASP A 151 1.55 1.13 -15.76
CA ASP A 151 1.23 -0.03 -16.61
C ASP A 151 2.31 -1.11 -16.60
N GLU A 152 3.58 -0.71 -16.65
CA GLU A 152 4.68 -1.66 -16.52
C GLU A 152 4.70 -2.29 -15.12
N PHE A 153 4.55 -1.46 -14.08
CA PHE A 153 4.47 -1.92 -12.70
C PHE A 153 3.38 -2.98 -12.54
N MET A 154 2.18 -2.71 -13.07
CA MET A 154 1.04 -3.60 -12.97
C MET A 154 1.20 -4.94 -13.67
N ARG A 155 1.88 -4.96 -14.83
CA ARG A 155 2.18 -6.22 -15.53
C ARG A 155 3.05 -7.11 -14.65
N VAL A 156 4.14 -6.57 -14.12
CA VAL A 156 5.09 -7.32 -13.27
C VAL A 156 4.45 -7.71 -11.94
N TYR A 157 3.76 -6.78 -11.27
CA TYR A 157 3.07 -7.01 -9.99
C TYR A 157 2.11 -8.21 -10.05
N LYS A 158 1.35 -8.33 -11.14
CA LYS A 158 0.45 -9.47 -11.37
C LYS A 158 1.22 -10.78 -11.58
N THR A 159 2.35 -10.74 -12.30
CA THR A 159 3.19 -11.93 -12.56
C THR A 159 3.85 -12.46 -11.29
N VAL A 160 4.27 -11.57 -10.38
CA VAL A 160 5.03 -11.96 -9.17
C VAL A 160 4.17 -12.19 -7.92
N GLY A 161 2.83 -12.09 -8.07
CA GLY A 161 1.87 -12.50 -7.04
C GLY A 161 1.74 -11.54 -5.85
N ALA A 162 1.99 -10.24 -6.04
CA ALA A 162 1.75 -9.19 -5.05
C ALA A 162 2.49 -9.28 -3.70
N ARG A 163 3.41 -10.23 -3.53
CA ARG A 163 4.20 -10.39 -2.31
C ARG A 163 5.34 -9.38 -2.26
N ARG A 164 5.63 -8.85 -1.06
CA ARG A 164 6.63 -7.78 -0.87
C ARG A 164 7.97 -8.11 -1.51
N GLU A 165 8.56 -9.26 -1.15
CA GLU A 165 9.90 -9.65 -1.61
C GLU A 165 9.97 -9.78 -3.14
N SER A 166 8.97 -10.43 -3.74
CA SER A 166 8.95 -10.66 -5.19
C SER A 166 8.75 -9.36 -5.97
N VAL A 167 7.89 -8.45 -5.48
CA VAL A 167 7.65 -7.14 -6.10
C VAL A 167 8.90 -6.27 -5.96
N GLU A 168 9.47 -6.16 -4.77
CA GLU A 168 10.69 -5.37 -4.55
C GLU A 168 11.85 -5.85 -5.43
N LYS A 169 12.09 -7.15 -5.48
CA LYS A 169 13.17 -7.73 -6.29
C LYS A 169 13.05 -7.37 -7.78
N ALA A 170 11.85 -7.13 -8.28
CA ALA A 170 11.62 -6.81 -9.69
C ALA A 170 11.87 -5.32 -10.04
N PHE A 171 11.91 -4.44 -9.05
CA PHE A 171 12.06 -2.99 -9.25
C PHE A 171 13.30 -2.39 -8.60
N LYS A 172 13.96 -3.12 -7.69
CA LYS A 172 15.23 -2.68 -7.11
C LYS A 172 16.38 -2.67 -8.13
N LEU A 173 17.31 -1.74 -7.94
CA LEU A 173 18.58 -1.63 -8.67
C LEU A 173 19.68 -2.47 -8.01
#